data_AF-A0A8S3GG89-F1
#
_entry.id   AF-A0A8S3GG89-F1
#
_cell.length_a   1.000
_cell.length_b   1.000
_cell.length_c   1.000
_cell.angle_alpha   90.00
_cell.angle_beta   90.00
_cell.angle_gamma   90.00
#
_symmetry.space_group_name_H-M   'P 1'
#
loop_
_entity.id
_entity.type
_entity.pdbx_description
1 polymer ?
#
loop_
_entity_poly.entity_id
_entity_poly.type
_entity_poly.pdbx_seq_one_letter_code
_entity_poly.pdbx_strand_id
1 'polypeptide(L)'
;DLRLIGEKESLRKHEIPSRIIIDFEPFTPQNGLLTSSMKHYRHKLAAHYADRLKLPSSIQQRLKNMIETATGKSISIDNSEDNVFLNIGGDSLAAVRLSKMIENDLGISLSLNILFDPQMN
;
A
#
# COMPACT_ATOMS: atom_id res chain seq x y z
N ASP A 1 -22.42 -2.56 -2.30
CA ASP A 1 -20.97 -2.82 -2.39
C ASP A 1 -20.68 -3.48 -3.73
N LEU A 2 -19.65 -3.03 -4.46
CA LEU A 2 -19.25 -3.60 -5.76
C LEU A 2 -18.90 -5.08 -5.66
N ARG A 3 -18.37 -5.52 -4.51
CA ARG A 3 -18.05 -6.93 -4.26
C ARG A 3 -19.30 -7.81 -4.24
N LEU A 4 -20.33 -7.37 -3.50
CA LEU A 4 -21.62 -8.07 -3.45
C LEU A 4 -22.28 -8.15 -4.82
N ILE A 5 -22.21 -7.08 -5.61
CA ILE A 5 -22.73 -7.07 -6.98
C ILE A 5 -21.92 -8.03 -7.86
N GLY A 6 -20.58 -8.00 -7.78
CA GLY A 6 -19.73 -8.90 -8.56
C GLY A 6 -19.94 -10.38 -8.21
N GLU A 7 -20.12 -10.71 -6.93
CA GLU A 7 -20.46 -12.07 -6.48
C GLU A 7 -21.81 -12.53 -7.04
N LYS A 8 -22.82 -11.65 -7.02
CA LYS A 8 -24.14 -11.93 -7.62
C LYS A 8 -24.04 -12.19 -9.14
N GLU A 9 -23.19 -11.45 -9.83
CA GLU A 9 -22.94 -11.59 -11.27
C GLU A 9 -21.88 -12.67 -11.59
N SER A 10 -21.50 -13.52 -10.63
CA SER A 10 -20.53 -14.60 -10.81
C SER A 10 -19.14 -14.16 -11.30
N LEU A 11 -18.72 -12.94 -10.96
CA LEU A 11 -17.39 -12.43 -11.27
C LEU A 11 -16.34 -12.99 -10.30
N ARG A 12 -15.12 -13.19 -10.81
CA ARG A 12 -13.97 -13.57 -9.97
C ARG A 12 -13.50 -12.36 -9.17
N LYS A 13 -12.94 -12.60 -7.98
CA LYS A 13 -12.48 -11.52 -7.07
C LYS A 13 -11.54 -10.49 -7.72
N HIS A 14 -10.69 -10.93 -8.66
CA HIS A 14 -9.75 -10.05 -9.37
C HIS A 14 -10.37 -9.26 -10.53
N GLU A 15 -11.59 -9.60 -10.94
CA GLU A 15 -12.34 -8.87 -11.98
C GLU A 15 -13.15 -7.71 -11.39
N ILE A 16 -13.33 -7.70 -10.06
CA ILE A 16 -14.04 -6.66 -9.34
C ILE A 16 -13.06 -5.51 -9.03
N PRO A 17 -13.31 -4.27 -9.48
CA PRO A 17 -12.43 -3.13 -9.20
C PRO A 17 -12.26 -2.92 -7.70
N SER A 18 -11.01 -2.85 -7.24
CA SER A 18 -10.69 -2.50 -5.85
C SER A 18 -10.94 -1.02 -5.53
N ARG A 19 -10.96 -0.17 -6.57
CA ARG A 19 -11.18 1.27 -6.47
C ARG A 19 -11.81 1.80 -7.76
N ILE A 20 -12.67 2.80 -7.64
CA ILE A 20 -13.22 3.55 -8.77
C ILE A 20 -12.90 5.03 -8.57
N ILE A 21 -12.59 5.71 -9.67
CA ILE A 21 -12.46 7.16 -9.71
C ILE A 21 -13.65 7.70 -10.49
N ILE A 22 -14.35 8.66 -9.89
CA ILE A 22 -15.36 9.46 -10.59
C ILE A 22 -14.70 10.77 -10.98
N ASP A 23 -14.78 11.08 -12.26
CA ASP A 23 -14.31 12.34 -12.84
C ASP A 23 -15.46 12.95 -13.65
N PHE A 24 -15.59 14.27 -13.59
CA PHE A 24 -16.64 15.00 -14.27
C PHE A 24 -16.17 15.62 -15.59
N GLU A 25 -14.86 15.57 -15.88
CA GLU A 25 -14.36 15.92 -17.21
C GLU A 25 -14.59 14.75 -18.19
N PRO A 26 -15.29 14.96 -19.32
CA PRO A 26 -15.52 13.91 -20.30
C PRO A 26 -14.24 13.53 -21.05
N PHE A 27 -14.17 12.28 -21.51
CA PHE A 27 -13.09 11.86 -22.41
C PHE A 27 -13.33 12.44 -23.81
N THR A 28 -12.34 13.14 -24.34
CA THR A 28 -12.44 13.78 -25.66
C THR A 28 -11.18 13.51 -26.50
N PRO A 29 -11.23 13.63 -27.83
CA PRO A 29 -10.02 13.66 -28.64
C PRO A 29 -9.14 14.88 -28.31
N GLN A 30 -9.73 16.00 -27.86
CA GLN A 30 -9.04 17.25 -27.56
C GLN A 30 -8.17 17.15 -26.30
N ASN A 31 -8.68 16.58 -25.20
CA ASN A 31 -7.84 16.22 -24.05
C ASN A 31 -6.98 14.98 -24.33
N GLY A 32 -7.21 14.31 -25.47
CA GLY A 32 -6.49 13.16 -25.98
C GLY A 32 -6.68 11.90 -25.15
N LEU A 33 -7.74 11.83 -24.35
CA LEU A 33 -8.16 10.60 -23.66
C LEU A 33 -8.90 9.66 -24.62
N LEU A 34 -9.36 10.17 -25.77
CA LEU A 34 -9.85 9.38 -26.89
C LEU A 34 -8.90 9.46 -28.10
N THR A 35 -8.91 8.42 -28.93
CA THR A 35 -8.35 8.43 -30.28
C THR A 35 -9.22 9.28 -31.20
N SER A 36 -8.70 9.64 -32.38
CA SER A 36 -9.51 10.30 -33.44
C SER A 36 -10.72 9.48 -33.88
N SER A 37 -10.72 8.18 -33.63
CA SER A 37 -11.83 7.25 -33.86
C SER A 37 -12.76 7.06 -32.64
N MET A 38 -12.68 7.97 -31.65
CA MET A 38 -13.49 7.98 -30.42
C MET A 38 -13.31 6.76 -29.51
N LYS A 39 -12.21 6.01 -29.66
CA LYS A 39 -11.87 4.88 -28.76
C LYS A 39 -11.04 5.37 -27.58
N HIS A 40 -11.20 4.76 -26.42
CA HIS A 40 -10.38 5.05 -25.24
C HIS A 40 -8.88 4.86 -25.52
N TYR A 41 -8.08 5.91 -25.30
CA TYR A 41 -6.64 5.82 -25.41
C TYR A 41 -6.04 5.33 -24.09
N ARG A 42 -6.04 4.00 -23.90
CA ARG A 42 -5.65 3.33 -22.63
C ARG A 42 -4.35 3.81 -22.02
N HIS A 43 -3.30 3.98 -22.83
CA HIS A 43 -1.99 4.43 -22.34
C HIS A 43 -2.08 5.83 -21.72
N LYS A 44 -2.72 6.77 -22.40
CA LYS A 44 -2.86 8.15 -21.92
C LYS A 44 -3.83 8.25 -20.74
N LEU A 45 -4.90 7.46 -20.73
CA LEU A 45 -5.80 7.32 -19.57
C LEU A 45 -5.06 6.79 -18.34
N ALA A 46 -4.26 5.73 -18.50
CA ALA A 46 -3.48 5.16 -17.41
C ALA A 46 -2.50 6.17 -16.83
N ALA A 47 -1.80 6.93 -17.67
CA ALA A 47 -0.91 8.00 -17.23
C ALA A 47 -1.65 9.14 -16.53
N HIS A 48 -2.78 9.61 -17.10
CA HIS A 48 -3.59 10.69 -16.55
C HIS A 48 -4.13 10.38 -15.15
N TYR A 49 -4.53 9.13 -14.92
CA TYR A 49 -5.10 8.69 -13.64
C TYR A 49 -4.09 8.00 -12.71
N ALA A 50 -2.82 7.88 -13.09
CA ALA A 50 -1.81 7.10 -12.36
C ALA A 50 -1.73 7.50 -10.89
N ASP A 51 -1.61 8.80 -10.60
CA ASP A 51 -1.46 9.29 -9.23
C ASP A 51 -2.72 9.10 -8.39
N ARG A 52 -3.90 9.27 -8.99
CA ARG A 52 -5.19 9.09 -8.29
C ARG A 52 -5.53 7.61 -8.05
N LEU A 53 -5.05 6.72 -8.93
CA LEU A 53 -5.20 5.27 -8.82
C LEU A 53 -4.11 4.62 -7.97
N LYS A 54 -3.03 5.34 -7.68
CA LYS A 54 -1.93 4.83 -6.86
C LYS A 54 -2.50 4.31 -5.55
N LEU A 55 -2.31 3.00 -5.33
CA LEU A 55 -2.73 2.38 -4.09
C LEU A 55 -1.94 3.04 -2.96
N PRO A 56 -2.57 3.46 -1.86
CA PRO A 56 -1.81 3.79 -0.66
C PRO A 56 -0.91 2.59 -0.33
N SER A 57 0.32 2.86 0.09
CA SER A 57 1.23 1.81 0.52
C SER A 57 0.50 0.93 1.53
N SER A 58 0.55 -0.39 1.31
CA SER A 58 -0.03 -1.33 2.26
C SER A 58 0.57 -1.08 3.65
N ILE A 59 -0.17 -1.40 4.71
CA ILE A 59 0.34 -1.26 6.08
C ILE A 59 1.69 -1.98 6.23
N GLN A 60 1.83 -3.14 5.59
CA GLN A 60 3.07 -3.91 5.55
C GLN A 60 4.22 -3.12 4.91
N GLN A 61 3.97 -2.40 3.82
CA GLN A 61 4.99 -1.61 3.14
C GLN A 61 5.32 -0.32 3.91
N ARG A 62 4.36 0.28 4.61
CA ARG A 62 4.61 1.40 5.52
C ARG A 62 5.49 0.97 6.69
N LEU A 63 5.14 -0.14 7.35
CA LEU A 63 5.93 -0.71 8.45
C LEU A 63 7.33 -1.09 7.99
N LYS A 64 7.46 -1.73 6.81
CA LYS A 64 8.77 -2.00 6.21
C LYS A 64 9.62 -0.74 6.13
N ASN A 65 9.10 0.32 5.50
CA ASN A 65 9.84 1.58 5.32
C ASN A 65 10.25 2.19 6.68
N MET A 66 9.40 2.09 7.70
CA MET A 66 9.74 2.56 9.05
C MET A 66 10.87 1.76 9.68
N ILE A 67 10.84 0.43 9.56
CA ILE A 67 11.91 -0.42 10.10
C ILE A 67 13.22 -0.15 9.35
N GLU A 68 13.19 -0.02 8.03
CA GLU A 68 14.38 0.33 7.23
C GLU A 68 14.96 1.68 7.65
N THR A 69 14.10 2.67 7.92
CA THR A 69 14.52 4.00 8.40
C THR A 69 15.08 3.95 9.83
N ALA A 70 14.49 3.15 10.72
CA ALA A 70 14.92 3.05 12.11
C ALA A 70 16.22 2.25 12.28
N THR A 71 16.43 1.22 11.45
CA THR A 71 17.59 0.31 11.51
C THR A 71 18.71 0.67 10.53
N GLY A 72 18.42 1.47 9.50
CA GLY A 72 19.37 1.83 8.44
C GLY A 72 19.69 0.70 7.47
N LYS A 73 18.95 -0.41 7.49
CA LYS A 73 19.16 -1.57 6.62
C LYS A 73 17.90 -1.93 5.86
N SER A 74 18.05 -2.33 4.59
CA SER A 74 16.92 -2.73 3.77
C SER A 74 16.43 -4.15 4.11
N ILE A 75 15.12 -4.33 4.09
CA ILE A 75 14.44 -5.58 4.43
C ILE A 75 13.76 -6.15 3.17
N SER A 76 13.96 -7.43 2.89
CA SER A 76 13.14 -8.15 1.91
C SER A 76 11.91 -8.73 2.60
N ILE A 77 10.72 -8.50 2.04
CA ILE A 77 9.44 -8.98 2.60
C ILE A 77 9.33 -10.52 2.53
N ASP A 78 10.17 -11.16 1.71
CA ASP A 78 10.17 -12.61 1.50
C ASP A 78 10.76 -13.42 2.66
N ASN A 79 11.34 -12.77 3.67
CA ASN A 79 11.94 -13.47 4.81
C ASN A 79 10.85 -13.89 5.80
N SER A 80 10.40 -15.13 5.66
CA SER A 80 9.55 -15.86 6.61
C SER A 80 10.29 -16.27 7.90
N GLU A 81 11.19 -15.43 8.39
CA GLU A 81 11.91 -15.67 9.63
C GLU A 81 11.25 -14.90 10.77
N ASP A 82 11.00 -15.58 11.88
CA ASP A 82 10.67 -14.92 13.13
C ASP A 82 11.87 -14.05 13.55
N ASN A 83 11.61 -12.82 14.02
CA ASN A 83 12.61 -11.85 14.50
C ASN A 83 13.46 -11.12 13.43
N VAL A 84 12.87 -10.80 12.27
CA VAL A 84 13.47 -9.91 11.26
C VAL A 84 14.07 -8.63 11.87
N PHE A 85 13.41 -8.03 12.87
CA PHE A 85 13.88 -6.81 13.51
C PHE A 85 15.23 -6.99 14.22
N LEU A 86 15.40 -8.08 14.98
CA LEU A 86 16.64 -8.36 15.72
C LEU A 86 17.77 -8.80 14.78
N ASN A 87 17.47 -9.64 13.79
CA ASN A 87 18.44 -10.13 12.82
C ASN A 87 19.07 -8.99 12.00
N ILE A 88 18.32 -7.90 11.80
CA ILE A 88 18.76 -6.74 11.05
C ILE A 88 19.52 -5.74 11.95
N GLY A 89 19.75 -6.07 13.22
CA GLY A 89 20.48 -5.24 14.17
C GLY A 89 19.60 -4.16 14.79
N GLY A 90 18.30 -4.41 14.91
CA GLY A 90 17.42 -3.62 15.75
C GLY A 90 17.86 -3.73 17.21
N ASP A 91 18.32 -2.62 17.77
CA ASP A 91 18.64 -2.49 19.19
C ASP A 91 17.51 -1.77 19.94
N SER A 92 17.68 -1.54 21.24
CA SER A 92 16.70 -0.82 22.07
C SER A 92 16.44 0.61 21.59
N LEU A 93 17.44 1.28 20.99
CA LEU A 93 17.30 2.65 20.50
C LEU A 93 16.50 2.68 19.19
N ALA A 94 16.79 1.76 18.27
CA ALA A 94 16.03 1.55 17.04
C ALA A 94 14.57 1.18 17.36
N ALA A 95 14.33 0.37 18.39
CA ALA A 95 12.98 -0.01 18.82
C ALA A 95 12.17 1.18 19.34
N VAL A 96 12.78 2.04 20.18
CA VAL A 96 12.14 3.28 20.66
C VAL A 96 11.84 4.24 19.50
N ARG A 97 12.78 4.40 18.58
CA ARG A 97 12.58 5.22 17.36
C ARG A 97 11.43 4.68 16.52
N LEU A 98 11.41 3.38 16.25
CA LEU A 98 10.37 2.72 15.47
C LEU A 98 8.99 2.86 16.12
N SER A 99 8.89 2.64 17.44
CA SER A 99 7.64 2.82 18.19
C SER A 99 7.09 4.24 18.04
N LYS A 100 7.95 5.27 18.15
CA LYS A 100 7.54 6.66 17.92
C LYS A 100 7.18 6.97 16.46
N MET A 101 7.85 6.36 15.49
CA MET A 101 7.47 6.50 14.08
C MET A 101 6.10 5.89 13.78
N ILE A 102 5.81 4.71 14.34
CA ILE A 102 4.51 4.05 14.24
C ILE A 102 3.43 4.90 14.91
N GLU A 103 3.69 5.43 16.10
CA GLU A 103 2.74 6.31 16.79
C GLU A 103 2.42 7.57 15.98
N ASN A 104 3.44 8.22 15.40
CA ASN A 104 3.25 9.45 14.63
C ASN A 104 2.54 9.22 13.28
N ASP A 105 2.82 8.11 12.58
CA ASP A 105 2.28 7.86 11.23
C ASP A 105 0.96 7.06 11.24
N LEU A 106 0.75 6.20 12.26
CA LEU A 106 -0.41 5.33 12.38
C LEU A 106 -1.33 5.68 13.55
N GLY A 107 -0.89 6.50 14.50
CA GLY A 107 -1.66 6.84 15.70
C GLY A 107 -1.76 5.70 16.72
N ILE A 108 -0.92 4.67 16.58
CA ILE A 108 -0.95 3.46 17.42
C ILE A 108 0.28 3.45 18.32
N SER A 109 0.08 3.39 19.64
CA SER A 109 1.16 3.16 20.59
C SER A 109 1.54 1.67 20.61
N LEU A 110 2.74 1.35 20.12
CA LEU A 110 3.25 -0.02 20.10
C LEU A 110 4.15 -0.28 21.31
N SER A 111 3.81 -1.29 22.11
CA SER A 111 4.66 -1.78 23.21
C SER A 111 5.94 -2.38 22.66
N LEU A 112 7.09 -2.02 23.25
CA LEU A 112 8.40 -2.51 22.83
C LEU A 112 8.52 -4.04 22.89
N ASN A 113 7.83 -4.67 23.84
CA ASN A 113 7.85 -6.13 23.99
C ASN A 113 7.40 -6.86 22.71
N ILE A 114 6.46 -6.29 21.94
CA ILE A 114 5.98 -6.88 20.68
C ILE A 114 7.08 -6.93 19.62
N LEU A 115 8.06 -6.02 19.67
CA LEU A 115 9.19 -5.99 18.73
C LEU A 115 10.26 -7.03 19.04
N PHE A 116 10.42 -7.38 20.33
CA PHE A 116 11.43 -8.33 20.80
C PHE A 116 10.89 -9.75 20.95
N ASP A 117 9.59 -9.88 21.20
CA ASP A 117 8.89 -11.15 21.34
C ASP A 117 7.51 -11.06 20.67
N PRO A 118 7.42 -11.33 19.36
CA PRO A 118 6.15 -11.28 18.63
C PRO A 118 5.18 -12.41 19.02
N GLN A 119 5.62 -13.40 19.81
CA GLN A 119 4.79 -14.53 20.26
C GLN A 119 4.15 -14.27 21.64
N MET A 120 4.52 -13.19 22.34
CA MET A 120 3.85 -12.77 23.57
C MET A 120 2.59 -11.96 23.26
N ASN A 121 1.44 -12.66 23.28
CA ASN A 121 0.14 -12.04 23.54
C ASN A 121 -0.09 -11.92 25.05
#